data_AF-A0A7D8YL03-F1
#
_entry.id   AF-A0A7D8YL03-F1
#
_cell.length_a   1.000
_cell.length_b   1.000
_cell.length_c   1.000
_cell.angle_alpha   90.00
_cell.angle_beta   90.00
_cell.angle_gamma   90.00
#
_symmetry.space_group_name_H-M   'P 1'
#
loop_
_entity.id
_entity.type
_entity.pdbx_description
1 polymer ?
#
loop_
_entity_poly.entity_id
_entity_poly.type
_entity_poly.pdbx_seq_one_letter_code
_entity_poly.pdbx_strand_id
1 'polypeptide(L)'
;ALHAGHGDRVPASTFRLVNTPSTPPIKVLILEGWLVGFRSLPPHLIAEKQAAPSSLTLGKHKLAHLEYVNERLKEYDVLTDEFDAFIHIDARDTQWVYGWREEQEAVLRAKGEGGMSREEVVRFVDGYFPAYELYVEGVRSGVLKGKGEGRQLRLVVGRDRRVEEVVVI
;
A
#
# COMPACT_ATOMS: atom_id res chain seq x y z
N ALA A 1 -10.85 -20.53 3.08
CA ALA A 1 -11.06 -19.16 2.59
C ALA A 1 -12.51 -19.00 2.10
N LEU A 2 -13.12 -17.82 2.22
CA LEU A 2 -14.44 -17.55 1.64
C LEU A 2 -14.35 -17.49 0.11
N HIS A 3 -15.40 -17.97 -0.57
CA HIS A 3 -15.56 -17.94 -2.04
C HIS A 3 -14.30 -18.35 -2.82
N ALA A 4 -13.75 -19.52 -2.52
CA ALA A 4 -12.56 -20.06 -3.19
C ALA A 4 -11.33 -19.11 -3.21
N GLY A 5 -11.22 -18.21 -2.23
CA GLY A 5 -10.10 -17.27 -2.14
C GLY A 5 -10.38 -15.87 -2.70
N HIS A 6 -11.56 -15.63 -3.28
CA HIS A 6 -11.97 -14.29 -3.74
C HIS A 6 -12.33 -13.34 -2.59
N GLY A 7 -12.61 -13.89 -1.40
CA GLY A 7 -12.91 -13.12 -0.20
C GLY A 7 -14.33 -12.52 -0.20
N ASP A 8 -14.82 -12.20 0.99
CA ASP A 8 -16.06 -11.47 1.25
C ASP A 8 -16.04 -10.97 2.69
N ARG A 9 -16.90 -10.01 3.00
CA ARG A 9 -17.01 -9.43 4.34
C ARG A 9 -17.69 -10.43 5.27
N VAL A 10 -17.09 -10.65 6.45
CA VAL A 10 -17.75 -11.44 7.51
C VAL A 10 -19.00 -10.70 8.02
N PRO A 11 -20.01 -11.41 8.58
CA PRO A 11 -21.24 -10.78 9.06
C PRO A 11 -20.97 -9.68 10.08
N ALA A 12 -21.71 -8.57 10.01
CA ALA A 12 -21.54 -7.44 10.91
C ALA A 12 -21.74 -7.79 12.40
N SER A 13 -22.51 -8.85 12.69
CA SER A 13 -22.67 -9.38 14.04
C SER A 13 -21.37 -9.93 14.66
N THR A 14 -20.36 -10.22 13.83
CA THR A 14 -19.03 -10.66 14.29
C THR A 14 -18.07 -9.51 14.54
N PHE A 15 -18.46 -8.28 14.19
CA PHE A 15 -17.58 -7.12 14.34
C PHE A 15 -17.38 -6.80 15.82
N ARG A 16 -16.14 -6.47 16.18
CA ARG A 16 -15.81 -5.99 17.51
C ARG A 16 -16.36 -4.58 17.68
N LEU A 17 -17.29 -4.40 18.61
CA LEU A 17 -17.75 -3.09 19.04
C LEU A 17 -16.70 -2.46 19.97
N VAL A 18 -16.40 -1.19 19.73
CA VAL A 18 -15.48 -0.37 20.53
C VAL A 18 -16.15 0.96 20.87
N ASN A 19 -15.64 1.68 21.87
CA ASN A 19 -16.25 2.93 22.38
C ASN A 19 -17.74 2.76 22.80
N THR A 20 -18.12 1.60 23.32
CA THR A 20 -19.43 1.43 23.96
C THR A 20 -19.48 2.22 25.27
N PRO A 21 -20.68 2.60 25.79
CA PRO A 21 -20.79 3.31 27.07
C PRO A 21 -20.11 2.61 28.27
N SER A 22 -19.89 1.30 28.15
CA SER A 22 -19.25 0.45 29.16
C SER A 22 -17.74 0.26 28.98
N THR A 23 -17.13 0.87 27.95
CA THR A 23 -15.70 0.75 27.66
C THR A 23 -15.00 2.11 27.70
N PRO A 24 -13.74 2.18 28.16
CA PRO A 24 -12.99 3.42 28.08
C PRO A 24 -12.79 3.83 26.62
N PRO A 25 -12.81 5.14 26.29
CA PRO A 25 -12.61 5.61 24.93
C PRO A 25 -11.22 5.23 24.40
N ILE A 26 -11.18 4.82 23.14
CA ILE A 26 -9.92 4.64 22.39
C ILE A 26 -9.13 5.94 22.41
N LYS A 27 -7.82 5.82 22.69
CA LYS A 27 -6.88 6.95 22.71
C LYS A 27 -6.11 7.10 21.41
N VAL A 28 -5.84 5.98 20.73
CA VAL A 28 -5.11 5.93 19.46
C VAL A 28 -5.81 4.91 18.55
N LEU A 29 -6.15 5.34 17.34
CA LEU A 29 -6.62 4.46 16.27
C LEU A 29 -5.48 4.28 15.27
N ILE A 30 -5.07 3.02 15.06
CA ILE A 30 -4.13 2.68 14.00
C ILE A 30 -4.95 2.19 12.81
N LEU A 31 -4.79 2.88 11.68
CA LEU A 31 -5.30 2.44 10.40
C LEU A 31 -4.12 2.17 9.48
N GLU A 32 -4.09 0.96 8.93
CA GLU A 32 -2.98 0.47 8.11
C GLU A 32 -3.48 -0.07 6.78
N GLY A 33 -2.59 -0.04 5.79
CA GLY A 33 -2.85 -0.57 4.47
C GLY A 33 -1.75 -0.17 3.50
N TRP A 34 -1.50 -1.03 2.51
CA TRP A 34 -0.39 -0.88 1.56
C TRP A 34 -0.48 0.36 0.67
N LEU A 35 -1.68 0.91 0.46
CA LEU A 35 -1.95 2.11 -0.35
C LEU A 35 -2.24 3.37 0.48
N VAL A 36 -2.29 3.25 1.81
CA VAL A 36 -2.64 4.37 2.68
C VAL A 36 -1.62 5.50 2.47
N GLY A 37 -2.12 6.74 2.31
CA GLY A 37 -1.28 7.90 2.01
C GLY A 37 -1.02 8.16 0.52
N PHE A 38 -1.32 7.21 -0.38
CA PHE A 38 -1.23 7.46 -1.82
C PHE A 38 -2.25 8.52 -2.22
N ARG A 39 -1.83 9.45 -3.10
CA ARG A 39 -2.68 10.52 -3.63
C ARG A 39 -2.72 10.46 -5.14
N SER A 40 -3.87 10.83 -5.70
CA SER A 40 -4.03 10.91 -7.15
C SER A 40 -3.06 11.92 -7.77
N LEU A 41 -2.65 11.63 -9.00
CA LEU A 41 -1.81 12.50 -9.81
C LEU A 41 -2.63 13.22 -10.88
N PRO A 42 -2.17 14.40 -11.34
CA PRO A 42 -2.63 14.97 -12.60
C PRO A 42 -2.52 13.96 -13.76
N PRO A 43 -3.54 13.87 -14.65
CA PRO A 43 -3.55 12.87 -15.72
C PRO A 43 -2.31 12.85 -16.62
N HIS A 44 -1.74 14.02 -16.92
CA HIS A 44 -0.53 14.12 -17.76
C HIS A 44 0.68 13.40 -17.14
N LEU A 45 0.82 13.39 -15.81
CA LEU A 45 1.91 12.69 -15.13
C LEU A 45 1.76 11.16 -15.20
N ILE A 46 0.53 10.65 -15.32
CA ILE A 46 0.29 9.21 -15.50
C ILE A 46 0.81 8.79 -16.87
N ALA A 47 0.45 9.54 -17.92
CA ALA A 47 0.92 9.27 -19.28
C ALA A 47 2.45 9.39 -19.39
N GLU A 48 3.05 10.41 -18.75
CA GLU A 48 4.50 10.60 -18.70
C GLU A 48 5.20 9.42 -18.01
N LYS A 49 4.74 9.04 -16.80
CA LYS A 49 5.30 7.90 -16.06
C LYS A 49 5.13 6.59 -16.81
N GLN A 50 4.00 6.40 -17.51
CA GLN A 50 3.76 5.21 -18.32
C GLN A 50 4.73 5.12 -19.52
N ALA A 51 5.05 6.26 -20.15
CA ALA A 51 5.98 6.32 -21.27
C ALA A 51 7.46 6.28 -20.85
N ALA A 52 7.75 6.42 -19.55
CA ALA A 52 9.11 6.46 -19.05
C ALA A 52 9.83 5.10 -19.20
N PRO A 53 11.10 5.06 -19.62
CA PRO A 53 11.89 3.82 -19.72
C PRO A 53 12.08 3.09 -18.39
N SER A 54 11.93 3.81 -17.27
CA SER A 54 11.99 3.24 -15.92
C SER A 54 10.73 2.47 -15.54
N SER A 55 9.67 2.52 -16.36
CA SER A 55 8.44 1.82 -16.02
C SER A 55 8.58 0.31 -16.19
N LEU A 56 8.15 -0.43 -15.17
CA LEU A 56 8.23 -1.89 -15.13
C LEU A 56 6.88 -2.54 -15.45
N THR A 57 5.79 -1.95 -14.97
CA THR A 57 4.46 -2.53 -15.10
C THR A 57 3.45 -1.60 -15.77
N LEU A 58 3.62 -0.28 -15.74
CA LEU A 58 2.62 0.66 -16.31
C LEU A 58 2.38 0.44 -17.81
N GLY A 59 3.43 0.12 -18.58
CA GLY A 59 3.34 -0.18 -20.01
C GLY A 59 2.52 -1.43 -20.34
N LYS A 60 2.23 -2.29 -19.36
CA LYS A 60 1.39 -3.49 -19.51
C LYS A 60 -0.12 -3.18 -19.43
N HIS A 61 -0.48 -1.94 -19.10
CA HIS A 61 -1.87 -1.51 -18.93
C HIS A 61 -2.26 -0.47 -19.98
N LYS A 62 -3.55 -0.42 -20.33
CA LYS A 62 -4.08 0.72 -21.10
C LYS A 62 -4.03 1.98 -20.21
N LEU A 63 -3.69 3.13 -20.77
CA LEU A 63 -3.69 4.41 -20.05
C LEU A 63 -5.01 4.64 -19.30
N ALA A 64 -6.15 4.37 -19.96
CA ALA A 64 -7.48 4.49 -19.36
C ALA A 64 -7.69 3.65 -18.09
N HIS A 65 -7.02 2.50 -17.95
CA HIS A 65 -7.10 1.70 -16.72
C HIS A 65 -6.33 2.35 -15.57
N LEU A 66 -5.17 2.94 -15.86
CA LEU A 66 -4.36 3.67 -14.88
C LEU A 66 -5.08 4.94 -14.42
N GLU A 67 -5.65 5.69 -15.36
CA GLU A 67 -6.46 6.88 -15.09
C GLU A 67 -7.70 6.54 -14.25
N TYR A 68 -8.36 5.41 -14.53
CA TYR A 68 -9.49 4.95 -13.73
C TYR A 68 -9.09 4.71 -12.26
N VAL A 69 -8.00 3.97 -12.02
CA VAL A 69 -7.50 3.73 -10.65
C VAL A 69 -7.10 5.03 -9.97
N ASN A 70 -6.43 5.93 -10.69
CA ASN A 70 -6.06 7.26 -10.19
C ASN A 70 -7.27 8.09 -9.77
N GLU A 71 -8.37 8.03 -10.52
CA GLU A 71 -9.61 8.71 -10.18
C GLU A 71 -10.28 8.11 -8.95
N ARG A 72 -10.33 6.77 -8.84
CA ARG A 72 -10.86 6.09 -7.65
C ARG A 72 -10.05 6.39 -6.39
N LEU A 73 -8.74 6.60 -6.53
CA LEU A 73 -7.86 6.90 -5.40
C LEU A 73 -8.25 8.20 -4.68
N LYS A 74 -8.80 9.19 -5.38
CA LYS A 74 -9.30 10.45 -4.77
C LYS A 74 -10.33 10.22 -3.68
N GLU A 75 -11.13 9.16 -3.79
CA GLU A 75 -12.17 8.85 -2.80
C GLU A 75 -11.56 8.49 -1.43
N TYR A 76 -10.28 8.14 -1.36
CA TYR A 76 -9.54 7.85 -0.13
C TYR A 76 -8.95 9.10 0.52
N ASP A 77 -9.07 10.26 -0.11
CA ASP A 77 -8.56 11.52 0.45
C ASP A 77 -9.26 11.86 1.75
N VAL A 78 -10.57 11.61 1.85
CA VAL A 78 -11.37 11.79 3.08
C VAL A 78 -10.82 11.01 4.27
N LEU A 79 -10.21 9.85 4.02
CA LEU A 79 -9.60 9.04 5.07
C LEU A 79 -8.21 9.55 5.40
N THR A 80 -7.44 9.86 4.37
CA THR A 80 -6.04 10.27 4.52
C THR A 80 -5.94 11.65 5.19
N ASP A 81 -6.91 12.52 4.94
CA ASP A 81 -7.02 13.86 5.53
C ASP A 81 -7.37 13.83 7.01
N GLU A 82 -7.75 12.70 7.59
CA GLU A 82 -8.06 12.56 9.03
C GLU A 82 -6.86 12.15 9.88
N PHE A 83 -5.74 11.71 9.28
CA PHE A 83 -4.57 11.28 10.05
C PHE A 83 -3.88 12.44 10.79
N ASP A 84 -3.58 12.23 12.07
CA ASP A 84 -2.79 13.16 12.89
C ASP A 84 -1.29 12.93 12.77
N ALA A 85 -0.90 11.67 12.58
CA ALA A 85 0.47 11.20 12.41
C ALA A 85 0.53 10.06 11.39
N PHE A 86 1.67 9.89 10.73
CA PHE A 86 1.86 8.89 9.67
C PHE A 86 3.17 8.13 9.86
N ILE A 87 3.14 6.80 9.72
CA ILE A 87 4.34 5.96 9.72
C ILE A 87 4.43 5.27 8.36
N HIS A 88 5.49 5.57 7.61
CA HIS A 88 5.76 4.98 6.30
C HIS A 88 6.93 3.99 6.42
N ILE A 89 6.66 2.71 6.21
CA ILE A 89 7.71 1.69 6.05
C ILE A 89 8.04 1.64 4.55
N ASP A 90 9.18 2.18 4.17
CA ASP A 90 9.58 2.37 2.79
C ASP A 90 10.72 1.44 2.41
N ALA A 91 10.53 0.63 1.37
CA ALA A 91 11.63 -0.17 0.84
C ALA A 91 12.62 0.75 0.12
N ARG A 92 13.92 0.63 0.43
CA ARG A 92 14.95 1.36 -0.32
C ARG A 92 14.85 1.09 -1.83
N ASP A 93 14.53 -0.15 -2.19
CA ASP A 93 14.13 -0.53 -3.54
C ASP A 93 12.76 -1.22 -3.50
N THR A 94 11.77 -0.62 -4.15
CA THR A 94 10.39 -1.12 -4.18
C THR A 94 10.29 -2.47 -4.87
N GLN A 95 11.22 -2.86 -5.75
CA GLN A 95 11.22 -4.17 -6.40
C GLN A 95 11.43 -5.33 -5.40
N TRP A 96 11.87 -5.05 -4.17
CA TRP A 96 12.00 -6.08 -3.15
C TRP A 96 10.67 -6.72 -2.75
N VAL A 97 9.53 -6.04 -2.98
CA VAL A 97 8.19 -6.59 -2.71
C VAL A 97 7.93 -7.90 -3.45
N TYR A 98 8.48 -8.11 -4.65
CA TYR A 98 8.36 -9.38 -5.38
C TYR A 98 8.98 -10.53 -4.58
N GLY A 99 10.18 -10.31 -4.08
CA GLY A 99 10.89 -11.32 -3.34
C GLY A 99 10.36 -11.51 -1.91
N TRP A 100 9.92 -10.44 -1.24
CA TRP A 100 9.23 -10.56 0.04
C TRP A 100 7.93 -11.34 -0.06
N ARG A 101 7.17 -11.15 -1.15
CA ARG A 101 5.94 -11.93 -1.39
C ARG A 101 6.26 -13.40 -1.69
N GLU A 102 7.29 -13.67 -2.47
CA GLU A 102 7.73 -15.05 -2.73
C GLU A 102 8.24 -15.75 -1.46
N GLU A 103 8.97 -15.05 -0.57
CA GLU A 103 9.39 -15.60 0.72
C GLU A 103 8.18 -16.04 1.56
N GLN A 104 7.11 -15.24 1.57
CA GLN A 104 5.87 -15.58 2.26
C GLN A 104 5.18 -16.81 1.64
N GLU A 105 5.01 -16.84 0.31
CA GLU A 105 4.37 -17.97 -0.37
C GLU A 105 5.20 -19.25 -0.30
N ALA A 106 6.53 -19.16 -0.31
CA ALA A 106 7.43 -20.29 -0.11
C ALA A 106 7.23 -20.96 1.26
N VAL A 107 6.99 -20.17 2.31
CA VAL A 107 6.67 -20.71 3.65
C VAL A 107 5.35 -21.48 3.62
N LEU A 108 4.32 -20.97 2.94
CA LEU A 108 3.02 -21.66 2.81
C LEU A 108 3.17 -22.98 2.05
N ARG A 109 3.89 -22.96 0.92
CA ARG A 109 4.17 -24.16 0.12
C ARG A 109 4.93 -25.21 0.93
N ALA A 110 5.94 -24.80 1.69
CA ALA A 110 6.72 -25.71 2.53
C ALA A 110 5.90 -26.36 3.66
N LYS A 111 4.88 -25.66 4.18
CA LYS A 111 3.95 -26.19 5.17
C LYS A 111 2.84 -27.07 4.58
N GLY A 112 2.72 -27.14 3.25
CA GLY A 112 1.61 -27.82 2.59
C GLY A 112 0.26 -27.12 2.75
N GLU A 113 0.27 -25.83 3.10
CA GLU A 113 -0.94 -25.01 3.31
C GLU A 113 -1.44 -24.38 1.99
N GLY A 114 -0.95 -24.86 0.85
CA GLY A 114 -1.15 -24.28 -0.48
C GLY A 114 -0.06 -23.25 -0.81
N GLY A 115 -0.44 -22.22 -1.58
CA GLY A 115 0.44 -21.12 -1.97
C GLY A 115 0.62 -20.99 -3.47
N MET A 116 0.80 -19.75 -3.91
CA MET A 116 1.04 -19.40 -5.31
C MET A 116 2.40 -19.94 -5.78
N SER A 117 2.48 -20.39 -7.03
CA SER A 117 3.74 -20.58 -7.74
C SER A 117 4.50 -19.25 -7.87
N ARG A 118 5.79 -19.31 -8.23
CA ARG A 118 6.62 -18.11 -8.45
C ARG A 118 6.03 -17.21 -9.53
N GLU A 119 5.53 -17.80 -10.60
CA GLU A 119 4.92 -17.10 -11.72
C GLU A 119 3.60 -16.44 -11.32
N GLU A 120 2.81 -17.10 -10.46
CA GLU A 120 1.60 -16.52 -9.86
C GLU A 120 1.94 -15.36 -8.91
N VAL A 121 3.00 -15.46 -8.12
CA VAL A 121 3.49 -14.37 -7.27
C VAL A 121 3.82 -13.14 -8.12
N VAL A 122 4.56 -13.31 -9.22
CA VAL A 122 4.89 -12.19 -10.11
C VAL A 122 3.61 -11.55 -10.66
N ARG A 123 2.67 -12.35 -11.20
CA ARG A 123 1.40 -11.81 -11.71
C ARG A 123 0.57 -11.13 -10.63
N PHE A 124 0.57 -11.66 -9.41
CA PHE A 124 -0.11 -11.06 -8.27
C PHE A 124 0.49 -9.70 -7.94
N VAL A 125 1.81 -9.62 -7.76
CA VAL A 125 2.51 -8.37 -7.41
C VAL A 125 2.40 -7.33 -8.53
N ASP A 126 2.44 -7.75 -9.80
CA ASP A 126 2.21 -6.89 -10.98
C ASP A 126 0.84 -6.19 -10.93
N GLY A 127 -0.15 -6.72 -10.19
CA GLY A 127 -1.43 -6.04 -9.99
C GLY A 127 -1.36 -4.84 -9.02
N TYR A 128 -0.35 -4.80 -8.15
CA TYR A 128 -0.15 -3.75 -7.14
C TYR A 128 0.97 -2.77 -7.53
N PHE A 129 1.99 -3.28 -8.24
CA PHE A 129 3.19 -2.55 -8.59
C PHE A 129 2.95 -1.22 -9.34
N PRO A 130 1.95 -1.10 -10.25
CA PRO A 130 1.61 0.16 -10.89
C PRO A 130 1.38 1.31 -9.91
N ALA A 131 0.76 1.03 -8.76
CA ALA A 131 0.48 2.04 -7.76
C ALA A 131 1.76 2.52 -7.05
N TYR A 132 2.76 1.65 -6.86
CA TYR A 132 4.06 2.06 -6.33
C TYR A 132 4.81 2.94 -7.34
N GLU A 133 4.81 2.59 -8.63
CA GLU A 133 5.46 3.41 -9.68
C GLU A 133 4.84 4.82 -9.81
N LEU A 134 3.53 4.91 -9.61
CA LEU A 134 2.79 6.17 -9.70
C LEU A 134 2.91 7.00 -8.42
N TYR A 135 2.58 6.44 -7.25
CA TYR A 135 2.15 7.25 -6.10
C TYR A 135 3.14 7.29 -4.94
N VAL A 136 4.13 6.39 -4.87
CA VAL A 136 5.01 6.27 -3.69
C VAL A 136 5.81 7.55 -3.39
N GLU A 137 6.21 8.27 -4.43
CA GLU A 137 6.95 9.54 -4.28
C GLU A 137 6.14 10.60 -3.53
N GLY A 138 4.82 10.61 -3.69
CA GLY A 138 3.94 11.48 -2.90
C GLY A 138 4.05 11.19 -1.40
N VAL A 139 4.04 9.92 -1.02
CA VAL A 139 4.22 9.50 0.39
C VAL A 139 5.61 9.87 0.89
N ARG A 140 6.65 9.64 0.09
CA ARG A 140 8.04 9.97 0.41
C ARG A 140 8.24 11.47 0.64
N SER A 141 7.46 12.31 -0.05
CA SER A 141 7.50 13.78 0.09
C SER A 141 6.77 14.32 1.32
N GLY A 142 5.96 13.50 1.99
CA GLY A 142 5.21 13.85 3.20
C GLY A 142 3.71 13.97 2.97
N VAL A 143 2.95 12.94 3.39
CA VAL A 143 1.47 12.87 3.34
C VAL A 143 0.83 13.97 4.18
N LEU A 144 1.40 14.27 5.35
CA LEU A 144 0.85 15.22 6.32
C LEU A 144 1.57 16.56 6.36
N LYS A 145 2.40 16.86 5.35
CA LYS A 145 3.21 18.09 5.31
C LYS A 145 2.38 19.37 5.46
N GLY A 146 1.15 19.37 4.93
CA GLY A 146 0.20 20.49 5.07
C GLY A 146 -0.34 20.69 6.50
N LYS A 147 -0.17 19.71 7.40
CA LYS A 147 -0.61 19.77 8.80
C LYS A 147 0.50 20.17 9.78
N GLY A 148 1.74 20.33 9.31
CA GLY A 148 2.90 20.72 10.10
C GLY A 148 4.05 19.71 10.02
N GLU A 149 5.23 20.15 10.46
CA GLU A 149 6.46 19.34 10.47
C GLU A 149 6.44 18.28 11.57
N GLY A 150 7.18 17.19 11.35
CA GLY A 150 7.40 16.13 12.32
C GLY A 150 6.20 15.22 12.56
N ARG A 151 5.21 15.26 11.65
CA ARG A 151 4.00 14.44 11.72
C ARG A 151 4.12 13.13 10.95
N GLN A 152 5.20 12.96 10.17
CA GLN A 152 5.45 11.73 9.44
C GLN A 152 6.83 11.15 9.77
N LEU A 153 6.83 9.86 10.13
CA LEU A 153 8.04 9.07 10.31
C LEU A 153 8.19 8.12 9.12
N ARG A 154 9.27 8.26 8.34
CA ARG A 154 9.64 7.35 7.26
C ARG A 154 10.79 6.47 7.72
N LEU A 155 10.55 5.16 7.73
CA LEU A 155 11.52 4.12 8.05
C LEU A 155 11.95 3.48 6.74
N VAL A 156 13.14 3.81 6.24
CA VAL A 156 13.68 3.17 5.04
C VAL A 156 14.29 1.84 5.45
N VAL A 157 13.80 0.76 4.85
CA VAL A 157 14.22 -0.60 5.16
C VAL A 157 15.02 -1.22 4.03
N GLY A 158 16.01 -2.03 4.42
CA GLY A 158 16.82 -2.88 3.56
C GLY A 158 16.09 -4.14 3.09
N ARG A 159 16.74 -4.94 2.23
CA ARG A 159 16.15 -6.18 1.71
C ARG A 159 15.83 -7.20 2.80
N ASP A 160 16.58 -7.17 3.90
CA ASP A 160 16.39 -7.98 5.09
C ASP A 160 15.32 -7.42 6.06
N ARG A 161 14.63 -6.34 5.65
CA ARG A 161 13.59 -5.62 6.41
C ARG A 161 14.11 -4.88 7.65
N ARG A 162 15.43 -4.75 7.81
CA ARG A 162 16.01 -3.91 8.88
C ARG A 162 15.95 -2.44 8.47
N VAL A 163 15.77 -1.57 9.46
CA VAL A 163 15.79 -0.12 9.25
C VAL A 163 17.23 0.30 8.94
N GLU A 164 17.43 0.91 7.78
CA GLU A 164 18.70 1.47 7.33
C GLU A 164 18.76 2.98 7.58
N GLU A 165 17.60 3.65 7.55
CA GLU A 165 17.51 5.10 7.69
C GLU A 165 16.16 5.49 8.32
N VAL A 166 16.17 6.54 9.14
CA VAL A 166 14.98 7.12 9.78
C VAL A 166 14.90 8.59 9.38
N VAL A 167 13.78 8.98 8.78
CA VAL A 167 13.52 10.35 8.34
C VAL A 167 12.26 10.86 9.03
N VAL A 168 12.35 12.03 9.65
CA VAL A 168 11.20 12.75 10.21
C VAL A 168 10.84 13.88 9.24
N ILE A 169 9.58 13.89 8.79
CA ILE A 169 9.01 14.86 7.84
C ILE A 169 7.92 15.66 8.54
#